data_AF-A0A2V8SE46-F1
#
_entry.id   AF-A0A2V8SE46-F1
#
_cell.length_a   1.000
_cell.length_b   1.000
_cell.length_c   1.000
_cell.angle_alpha   90.00
_cell.angle_beta   90.00
_cell.angle_gamma   90.00
#
_symmetry.space_group_name_H-M   'P 1'
#
loop_
_entity.id
_entity.type
_entity.pdbx_description
1 polymer ?
#
loop_
_entity_poly.entity_id
_entity_poly.type
_entity_poly.pdbx_seq_one_letter_code
_entity_poly.pdbx_strand_id
1 'polypeptide(L)'
;MSVARPGEAGFSFLELLVSLSLLTLAMGGIAGLLIQNSQINRADQMSTEVQATARNCLSMIVQVLRSAGWDPRNAGFPALVLDPTPTNTTNYIEVLADLNEDGDTADAGEDVLIRWNGTQIEWRTSSDTTQPFVVLAASPRPCSSPMRRPTRRGSWCGSPRAHRRPTRDPASTSATR
;
A
#
# COMPACT_ATOMS: atom_id res chain seq x y z
N MET A 1 76.62 25.39 -21.79
CA MET A 1 75.25 25.92 -21.99
C MET A 1 74.48 25.61 -20.71
N SER A 2 74.36 26.57 -19.80
CA SER A 2 73.73 26.39 -18.48
C SER A 2 72.30 26.89 -18.56
N VAL A 3 71.33 25.99 -18.38
CA VAL A 3 69.91 26.33 -18.31
C VAL A 3 69.61 26.80 -16.89
N ALA A 4 69.40 28.09 -16.70
CA ALA A 4 68.91 28.64 -15.45
C ALA A 4 67.50 28.09 -15.20
N ARG A 5 67.31 27.34 -14.10
CA ARG A 5 65.98 26.89 -13.68
C ARG A 5 65.24 28.09 -13.06
N PRO A 6 64.03 28.44 -13.54
CA PRO A 6 63.23 29.50 -12.94
C PRO A 6 62.92 29.14 -11.48
N GLY A 7 62.95 30.15 -10.61
CA GLY A 7 62.87 30.00 -9.15
C GLY A 7 61.66 29.17 -8.70
N GLU A 8 61.93 28.22 -7.81
CA GLU A 8 60.94 27.38 -7.16
C GLU A 8 60.14 28.24 -6.15
N ALA A 9 59.03 28.82 -6.60
CA ALA A 9 58.10 29.53 -5.74
C ALA A 9 57.18 28.53 -5.03
N GLY A 10 57.32 28.41 -3.70
CA GLY A 10 56.40 27.66 -2.86
C GLY A 10 55.03 28.36 -2.73
N PHE A 11 53.98 27.59 -2.51
CA PHE A 11 52.61 28.09 -2.36
C PHE A 11 52.46 28.89 -1.05
N SER A 12 51.82 30.06 -1.10
CA SER A 12 51.55 30.85 0.10
C SER A 12 50.39 30.25 0.91
N PHE A 13 50.40 30.41 2.24
CA PHE A 13 49.33 29.94 3.11
C PHE A 13 47.96 30.53 2.74
N LEU A 14 47.94 31.76 2.23
CA LEU A 14 46.73 32.43 1.77
C LEU A 14 46.16 31.79 0.51
N GLU A 15 47.00 31.46 -0.48
CA GLU A 15 46.55 30.74 -1.68
C GLU A 15 46.00 29.35 -1.34
N LEU A 16 46.60 28.66 -0.35
CA LEU A 16 46.11 27.36 0.12
C LEU A 16 44.72 27.49 0.78
N LEU A 17 44.50 28.53 1.59
CA LEU A 17 43.20 28.81 2.20
C LEU A 17 42.12 29.14 1.17
N VAL A 18 42.46 29.96 0.18
CA VAL A 18 41.55 30.31 -0.92
C VAL A 18 41.24 29.09 -1.78
N SER A 19 42.22 28.24 -2.07
CA SER A 19 42.01 27.02 -2.85
C SER A 19 41.10 26.03 -2.10
N LEU A 20 41.29 25.89 -0.78
CA LEU A 20 40.46 25.01 0.05
C LEU A 20 39.02 25.53 0.18
N SER A 21 38.84 26.86 0.31
CA SER A 21 37.50 27.44 0.39
C SER A 21 36.73 27.30 -0.92
N LEU A 22 37.38 27.50 -2.07
CA LEU A 22 36.78 27.27 -3.38
C LEU A 22 36.46 25.79 -3.61
N LEU A 23 37.34 24.88 -3.17
CA LEU A 23 37.12 23.45 -3.28
C LEU A 23 35.90 23.00 -2.45
N THR A 24 35.76 23.49 -1.22
CA THR A 24 34.60 23.13 -0.37
C THR A 24 33.30 23.69 -0.92
N LEU A 25 33.31 24.92 -1.45
CA LEU A 25 32.16 25.52 -2.11
C LEU A 25 31.75 24.73 -3.37
N ALA A 26 32.72 24.33 -4.19
CA ALA A 26 32.48 23.51 -5.38
C ALA A 26 31.89 22.14 -5.02
N MET A 27 32.48 21.44 -4.04
CA MET A 27 31.99 20.13 -3.59
C MET A 27 30.61 20.22 -2.93
N GLY A 28 30.34 21.30 -2.18
CA GLY A 28 29.03 21.56 -1.61
C GLY A 28 27.94 21.72 -2.68
N GLY A 29 28.24 22.44 -3.76
CA GLY A 29 27.34 22.59 -4.90
C GLY A 29 27.03 21.27 -5.60
N ILE A 30 28.08 20.48 -5.92
CA ILE A 30 27.93 19.17 -6.57
C ILE A 30 27.14 18.19 -5.69
N ALA A 31 27.44 18.15 -4.39
CA ALA A 31 26.72 17.31 -3.44
C ALA A 31 25.24 17.69 -3.34
N GLY A 32 24.92 18.98 -3.34
CA GLY A 32 23.53 19.48 -3.35
C GLY A 32 22.76 18.99 -4.58
N LEU A 33 23.35 19.11 -5.77
CA LEU A 33 22.73 18.63 -7.02
C LEU A 33 22.52 17.11 -7.02
N LEU A 34 23.50 16.34 -6.54
CA LEU A 34 23.37 14.89 -6.44
C LEU A 34 22.26 14.45 -5.48
N ILE A 35 22.10 15.14 -4.35
CA ILE A 35 21.03 14.85 -3.38
C ILE A 35 19.66 15.14 -4.02
N GLN A 36 19.51 16.26 -4.73
CA GLN A 36 18.27 16.60 -5.42
C GLN A 36 17.93 15.59 -6.51
N ASN A 37 18.89 15.23 -7.36
CA ASN A 37 18.70 14.22 -8.41
C ASN A 37 18.31 12.84 -7.83
N SER A 38 18.92 12.45 -6.71
CA SER A 38 18.57 11.20 -6.02
C SER A 38 17.12 11.19 -5.51
N GLN A 39 16.62 12.33 -5.01
CA GLN A 39 15.24 12.46 -4.56
C GLN A 39 14.24 12.41 -5.73
N ILE A 40 14.56 13.09 -6.84
CA ILE A 40 13.73 13.09 -8.06
C ILE A 40 13.63 11.66 -8.62
N ASN A 41 14.76 10.98 -8.77
CA ASN A 41 14.78 9.61 -9.26
C ASN A 41 13.93 8.65 -8.40
N ARG A 42 13.89 8.85 -7.08
CA ARG A 42 13.04 8.06 -6.18
C ARG A 42 11.55 8.38 -6.37
N ALA A 43 11.21 9.65 -6.53
CA ALA A 43 9.83 10.06 -6.78
C ALA A 43 9.31 9.48 -8.11
N ASP A 44 10.14 9.50 -9.16
CA ASP A 44 9.82 8.94 -10.47
C ASP A 44 9.60 7.43 -10.41
N GLN A 45 10.46 6.71 -9.69
CA GLN A 45 10.31 5.26 -9.46
C GLN A 45 8.99 4.95 -8.75
N MET A 46 8.65 5.70 -7.70
CA MET A 46 7.38 5.52 -6.98
C MET A 46 6.19 5.76 -7.91
N SER A 47 6.20 6.81 -8.72
CA SER A 47 5.10 7.07 -9.66
C SER A 47 4.92 5.93 -10.68
N THR A 48 6.03 5.34 -11.13
CA THR A 48 6.01 4.23 -12.10
C THR A 48 5.43 2.95 -11.49
N GLU A 49 5.79 2.64 -10.25
CA GLU A 49 5.26 1.50 -9.51
C GLU A 49 3.75 1.61 -9.29
N VAL A 50 3.27 2.80 -8.91
CA VAL A 50 1.84 3.07 -8.70
C VAL A 50 1.06 2.92 -10.00
N GLN A 51 1.59 3.44 -11.11
CA GLN A 51 0.96 3.28 -12.42
C GLN A 51 0.93 1.81 -12.87
N ALA A 52 2.02 1.05 -12.66
CA ALA A 52 2.07 -0.36 -13.02
C ALA A 52 1.05 -1.18 -12.21
N THR A 53 0.97 -0.92 -10.90
CA THR A 53 -0.01 -1.56 -10.01
C THR A 53 -1.45 -1.22 -10.43
N ALA A 54 -1.72 0.04 -10.76
CA ALA A 54 -3.03 0.48 -11.24
C ALA A 54 -3.41 -0.21 -12.56
N ARG A 55 -2.48 -0.35 -13.52
CA ARG A 55 -2.71 -1.07 -14.79
C ARG A 55 -2.99 -2.55 -14.56
N ASN A 56 -2.28 -3.19 -13.65
CA ASN A 56 -2.52 -4.60 -13.31
C ASN A 56 -3.93 -4.80 -12.71
N CYS A 57 -4.27 -3.99 -11.70
CA CYS A 57 -5.59 -4.00 -11.07
C CYS A 57 -6.71 -3.75 -12.11
N LEU A 58 -6.54 -2.74 -12.98
CA LEU A 58 -7.52 -2.44 -14.03
C LEU A 58 -7.65 -3.60 -15.04
N SER A 59 -6.55 -4.26 -15.41
CA SER A 59 -6.61 -5.42 -16.31
C SER A 59 -7.44 -6.56 -15.71
N MET A 60 -7.27 -6.84 -14.42
CA MET A 60 -8.02 -7.87 -13.70
C MET A 60 -9.50 -7.52 -13.62
N ILE A 61 -9.83 -6.27 -13.25
CA ILE A 61 -11.21 -5.79 -13.18
C ILE A 61 -11.89 -5.82 -14.56
N VAL A 62 -11.20 -5.37 -15.61
CA VAL A 62 -11.76 -5.38 -16.99
C VAL A 62 -12.03 -6.80 -17.47
N GLN A 63 -11.19 -7.78 -17.12
CA GLN A 63 -11.43 -9.17 -17.48
C GLN A 63 -12.73 -9.69 -16.85
N VAL A 64 -12.97 -9.40 -15.57
CA VAL A 64 -14.22 -9.76 -14.87
C VAL A 64 -15.42 -9.01 -15.44
N LEU A 65 -15.29 -7.72 -15.72
CA LEU A 65 -16.38 -6.93 -16.32
C LEU A 65 -16.75 -7.41 -17.73
N ARG A 66 -15.83 -8.04 -18.46
CA ARG A 66 -16.13 -8.60 -19.79
C ARG A 66 -16.94 -9.90 -19.74
N SER A 67 -16.91 -10.64 -18.63
CA SER A 67 -17.76 -11.81 -18.43
C SER A 67 -19.12 -11.47 -17.81
N ALA A 68 -19.31 -10.22 -17.37
CA ALA A 68 -20.56 -9.77 -16.73
C ALA A 68 -21.79 -10.06 -17.60
N GLY A 69 -22.83 -10.63 -17.00
CA GLY A 69 -24.10 -10.90 -17.66
C GLY A 69 -24.07 -12.03 -18.68
N TRP A 70 -23.04 -12.86 -18.68
CA TRP A 70 -23.05 -14.11 -19.42
C TRP A 70 -24.09 -15.05 -18.82
N ASP A 71 -25.20 -15.28 -19.54
CA ASP A 71 -26.35 -16.09 -19.13
C ASP A 71 -26.81 -16.99 -20.30
N PRO A 72 -26.25 -18.19 -20.46
CA PRO A 72 -26.62 -19.12 -21.54
C PRO A 72 -27.97 -19.79 -21.32
N ARG A 73 -28.42 -19.90 -20.07
CA ARG A 73 -29.70 -20.54 -19.71
C ARG A 73 -30.87 -19.57 -19.63
N ASN A 74 -30.62 -18.28 -19.78
CA ASN A 74 -31.59 -17.21 -19.63
C ASN A 74 -32.30 -17.30 -18.25
N ALA A 75 -31.51 -17.52 -17.20
CA ALA A 75 -31.95 -17.57 -15.81
C ALA A 75 -32.42 -16.19 -15.29
N GLY A 76 -31.98 -15.09 -15.94
CA GLY A 76 -32.55 -13.76 -15.72
C GLY A 76 -31.98 -13.00 -14.52
N PHE A 77 -30.69 -13.16 -14.23
CA PHE A 77 -29.97 -12.38 -13.23
C PHE A 77 -29.40 -11.08 -13.82
N PRO A 78 -29.16 -10.04 -12.98
CA PRO A 78 -28.53 -8.81 -13.45
C PRO A 78 -27.04 -9.02 -13.72
N ALA A 79 -26.49 -8.40 -14.77
CA ALA A 79 -25.06 -8.48 -15.07
C ALA A 79 -24.17 -7.80 -14.01
N LEU A 80 -24.68 -6.72 -13.41
CA LEU A 80 -23.99 -5.91 -12.41
C LEU A 80 -24.98 -5.53 -11.31
N VAL A 81 -24.53 -5.65 -10.06
CA VAL A 81 -25.22 -5.15 -8.88
C VAL A 81 -24.38 -4.01 -8.30
N LEU A 82 -25.01 -2.85 -8.14
CA LEU A 82 -24.37 -1.66 -7.57
C LEU A 82 -24.68 -1.58 -6.09
N ASP A 83 -23.76 -0.99 -5.32
CA ASP A 83 -24.01 -0.64 -3.92
C ASP A 83 -25.30 0.20 -3.79
N PRO A 84 -26.32 -0.28 -3.07
CA PRO A 84 -27.58 0.44 -2.90
C PRO A 84 -27.44 1.70 -2.04
N THR A 85 -26.35 1.81 -1.26
CA THR A 85 -26.08 2.92 -0.35
C THR A 85 -24.62 3.35 -0.48
N PRO A 86 -24.24 4.01 -1.58
CA PRO A 86 -22.87 4.43 -1.80
C PRO A 86 -22.47 5.47 -0.75
N THR A 87 -21.78 5.02 0.28
CA THR A 87 -21.14 5.88 1.25
C THR A 87 -19.69 6.00 0.80
N ASN A 88 -19.17 7.22 0.65
CA ASN A 88 -17.78 7.46 0.20
C ASN A 88 -16.67 6.74 1.01
N THR A 89 -17.05 5.99 2.05
CA THR A 89 -16.23 5.11 2.88
C THR A 89 -16.08 3.71 2.29
N THR A 90 -17.18 3.11 1.83
CA THR A 90 -17.21 1.76 1.28
C THR A 90 -18.17 1.76 0.10
N ASN A 91 -17.63 1.58 -1.10
CA ASN A 91 -18.42 1.44 -2.32
C ASN A 91 -18.04 0.11 -2.97
N TYR A 92 -19.02 -0.60 -3.52
CA TYR A 92 -18.75 -1.84 -4.23
C TYR A 92 -19.57 -1.97 -5.51
N ILE A 93 -19.06 -2.84 -6.38
CA ILE A 93 -19.74 -3.34 -7.56
C ILE A 93 -19.61 -4.85 -7.51
N GLU A 94 -20.70 -5.54 -7.72
CA GLU A 94 -20.77 -6.99 -7.79
C GLU A 94 -21.08 -7.39 -9.23
N VAL A 95 -20.29 -8.31 -9.75
CA VAL A 95 -20.33 -8.77 -11.13
C VAL A 95 -20.81 -10.21 -11.13
N LEU A 96 -21.86 -10.47 -11.90
CA LEU A 96 -22.53 -11.77 -11.93
C LEU A 96 -22.45 -12.38 -13.34
N ALA A 97 -22.13 -13.67 -13.43
CA ALA A 97 -22.02 -14.43 -14.68
C ALA A 97 -22.18 -15.94 -14.44
N ASP A 98 -22.97 -16.64 -15.25
CA ASP A 98 -23.16 -18.10 -15.23
C ASP A 98 -22.09 -18.80 -16.09
N LEU A 99 -20.86 -18.87 -15.57
CA LEU A 99 -19.68 -19.34 -16.33
C LEU A 99 -19.66 -20.86 -16.53
N ASN A 100 -20.28 -21.61 -15.62
CA ASN A 100 -20.37 -23.06 -15.65
C ASN A 100 -21.63 -23.56 -16.40
N GLU A 101 -22.50 -22.63 -16.81
CA GLU A 101 -23.76 -22.88 -17.49
C GLU A 101 -24.72 -23.74 -16.67
N ASP A 102 -24.82 -23.57 -15.35
CA ASP A 102 -25.72 -24.31 -14.47
C ASP A 102 -27.01 -23.55 -14.12
N GLY A 103 -27.08 -22.27 -14.47
CA GLY A 103 -28.25 -21.41 -14.30
C GLY A 103 -28.31 -20.70 -12.95
N ASP A 104 -27.22 -20.69 -12.18
CA ASP A 104 -27.03 -19.77 -11.07
C ASP A 104 -25.74 -18.95 -11.18
N THR A 105 -25.32 -18.29 -10.10
CA THR A 105 -24.13 -17.41 -10.05
C THR A 105 -23.35 -17.60 -8.74
N ALA A 106 -23.69 -18.64 -7.98
CA ALA A 106 -23.19 -18.81 -6.61
C ALA A 106 -21.79 -19.44 -6.57
N ASP A 107 -21.26 -19.86 -7.70
CA ASP A 107 -19.97 -20.52 -7.80
C ASP A 107 -18.77 -19.56 -7.81
N ALA A 108 -17.59 -20.16 -7.66
CA ALA A 108 -16.33 -19.42 -7.65
C ALA A 108 -16.06 -18.79 -9.03
N GLY A 109 -15.90 -17.47 -9.06
CA GLY A 109 -15.65 -16.69 -10.28
C GLY A 109 -16.92 -16.23 -11.00
N GLU A 110 -18.09 -16.65 -10.53
CA GLU A 110 -19.39 -16.29 -11.10
C GLU A 110 -20.00 -15.08 -10.40
N ASP A 111 -19.80 -14.99 -9.09
CA ASP A 111 -20.03 -13.78 -8.29
C ASP A 111 -18.68 -13.18 -7.87
N VAL A 112 -18.39 -12.00 -8.41
CA VAL A 112 -17.19 -11.23 -8.08
C VAL A 112 -17.56 -9.87 -7.52
N LEU A 113 -17.32 -9.68 -6.21
CA LEU A 113 -17.53 -8.41 -5.52
C LEU A 113 -16.22 -7.62 -5.47
N ILE A 114 -16.22 -6.44 -6.10
CA ILE A 114 -15.11 -5.50 -6.13
C ILE A 114 -15.45 -4.32 -5.23
N ARG A 115 -14.60 -4.01 -4.25
CA ARG A 115 -14.85 -3.01 -3.23
C ARG A 115 -13.70 -2.02 -3.08
N TRP A 116 -14.06 -0.76 -2.86
CA TRP A 116 -13.17 0.27 -2.37
C TRP A 116 -13.50 0.59 -0.91
N ASN A 117 -12.50 0.59 -0.03
CA ASN A 117 -12.69 0.83 1.41
C ASN A 117 -12.07 2.15 1.91
N GLY A 118 -11.78 3.09 1.00
CA GLY A 118 -11.15 4.36 1.32
C GLY A 118 -9.62 4.37 1.24
N THR A 119 -8.96 3.20 1.24
CA THR A 119 -7.49 3.10 1.13
C THR A 119 -6.99 2.00 0.20
N GLN A 120 -7.80 0.97 -0.06
CA GLN A 120 -7.43 -0.14 -0.94
C GLN A 120 -8.64 -0.59 -1.77
N ILE A 121 -8.33 -1.05 -2.98
CA ILE A 121 -9.22 -1.81 -3.83
C ILE A 121 -9.01 -3.27 -3.47
N GLU A 122 -10.10 -3.93 -3.13
CA GLU A 122 -10.12 -5.33 -2.75
C GLU A 122 -11.26 -6.04 -3.48
N TRP A 123 -11.13 -7.35 -3.65
CA TRP A 123 -12.13 -8.14 -4.33
C TRP A 123 -12.36 -9.47 -3.62
N ARG A 124 -13.49 -10.10 -3.93
CA ARG A 124 -13.80 -11.48 -3.56
C ARG A 124 -14.44 -12.14 -4.77
N THR A 125 -13.97 -13.32 -5.15
CA THR A 125 -14.40 -14.05 -6.35
C THR A 125 -15.36 -15.20 -6.02
N SER A 126 -16.19 -15.01 -5.01
CA SER A 126 -17.19 -15.98 -4.58
C SER A 126 -18.30 -15.26 -3.83
N SER A 127 -19.50 -15.80 -3.99
CA SER A 127 -20.70 -15.43 -3.22
C SER A 127 -20.57 -15.74 -1.72
N ASP A 128 -19.63 -16.61 -1.33
CA ASP A 128 -19.38 -16.97 0.06
C ASP A 128 -18.82 -15.79 0.86
N THR A 129 -19.66 -15.24 1.73
CA THR A 129 -19.31 -14.10 2.59
C THR A 129 -18.24 -14.40 3.64
N THR A 130 -17.95 -15.68 3.89
CA THR A 130 -16.91 -16.10 4.83
C THR A 130 -15.51 -16.03 4.23
N GLN A 131 -15.39 -16.00 2.90
CA GLN A 131 -14.09 -15.86 2.25
C GLN A 131 -13.54 -14.44 2.41
N PRO A 132 -12.24 -14.29 2.73
CA PRO A 132 -11.63 -12.99 2.91
C PRO A 132 -11.49 -12.24 1.59
N PHE A 133 -11.55 -10.92 1.68
CA PHE A 133 -11.20 -10.04 0.56
C PHE A 133 -9.70 -10.13 0.27
N VAL A 134 -9.35 -10.19 -1.02
CA VAL A 134 -7.97 -10.12 -1.49
C VAL A 134 -7.69 -8.70 -1.97
N VAL A 135 -6.56 -8.14 -1.57
CA VAL A 135 -6.16 -6.78 -1.93
C VAL A 135 -5.58 -6.76 -3.35
N LEU A 136 -6.16 -5.95 -4.23
CA LEU A 136 -5.69 -5.76 -5.61
C LEU A 136 -4.73 -4.58 -5.74
N ALA A 137 -5.03 -3.48 -5.06
CA ALA A 137 -4.20 -2.29 -5.06
C ALA A 137 -4.44 -1.49 -3.78
N ALA A 138 -3.39 -0.89 -3.23
CA ALA A 138 -3.48 0.01 -2.09
C ALA A 138 -3.00 1.41 -2.48
N SER A 139 -3.61 2.43 -1.90
CA SER A 139 -3.11 3.79 -2.04
C SER A 139 -1.68 3.86 -1.51
N PRO A 140 -0.75 4.46 -2.28
CA PRO A 140 0.60 4.67 -1.83
C PRO A 140 0.55 5.53 -0.58
N ARG A 141 1.18 5.08 0.50
CA ARG A 141 1.28 5.93 1.69
C ARG A 141 2.10 7.16 1.31
N PRO A 142 1.66 8.38 1.64
CA PRO A 142 2.46 9.54 1.39
C PRO A 142 3.80 9.38 2.12
N CYS A 143 4.89 9.52 1.38
CA CYS A 143 6.26 9.48 1.92
C CYS A 143 6.52 10.56 2.99
N SER A 144 5.54 11.45 3.24
CA SER A 144 5.56 12.49 4.26
C SER A 144 5.10 12.04 5.64
N SER A 145 4.96 10.74 5.94
CA SER A 145 4.87 10.33 7.34
C SER A 145 6.23 10.62 7.99
N PRO A 146 6.37 11.65 8.86
CA PRO A 146 7.59 11.76 9.62
C PRO A 146 7.69 10.47 10.41
N MET A 147 8.81 9.76 10.24
CA MET A 147 9.25 8.69 11.11
C MET A 147 9.00 9.17 12.54
N ARG A 148 7.90 8.75 13.16
CA ARG A 148 7.52 9.16 14.50
C ARG A 148 8.59 8.54 15.37
N ARG A 149 9.60 9.35 15.73
CA ARG A 149 10.68 8.95 16.64
C ARG A 149 10.00 8.20 17.78
N PRO A 150 10.46 6.99 18.15
CA PRO A 150 9.98 6.36 19.37
C PRO A 150 10.28 7.36 20.49
N THR A 151 9.24 8.00 20.99
CA THR A 151 9.33 8.90 22.13
C THR A 151 9.84 8.05 23.27
N ARG A 152 11.13 8.23 23.56
CA ARG A 152 11.85 7.69 24.70
C ARG A 152 11.21 8.29 25.96
N ARG A 153 10.10 7.70 26.39
CA ARG A 153 9.55 7.89 27.74
C ARG A 153 9.10 6.52 28.19
N GLY A 154 9.92 5.93 29.04
CA GLY A 154 9.71 4.60 29.57
C GLY A 154 8.36 4.47 30.25
N SER A 155 7.69 3.36 29.99
CA SER A 155 7.09 2.60 31.06
C SER A 155 7.56 1.17 30.91
N TRP A 156 8.36 0.76 31.88
CA TRP A 156 8.52 -0.64 32.24
C TRP A 156 7.14 -1.29 32.30
N CYS A 157 6.82 -2.17 31.36
CA CYS A 157 5.69 -3.09 31.52
C CYS A 157 6.26 -4.38 32.10
N GLY A 158 6.27 -4.44 33.43
CA GLY A 158 6.47 -5.68 34.16
C GLY A 158 5.38 -6.68 33.78
N SER A 159 5.79 -7.93 33.56
CA SER A 159 4.88 -9.06 33.65
C SER A 159 4.35 -9.16 35.09
N PRO A 160 3.08 -9.55 35.29
CA PRO A 160 2.89 -10.90 35.77
C PRO A 160 1.74 -11.66 35.10
N ARG A 161 2.01 -12.94 34.84
CA ARG A 161 1.05 -14.03 34.59
C ARG A 161 -0.12 -13.96 35.60
N ALA A 162 -1.33 -13.76 35.09
CA ALA A 162 -2.55 -14.06 35.83
C ALA A 162 -3.11 -15.41 35.35
N HIS A 163 -2.89 -16.44 36.17
CA HIS A 163 -3.54 -17.74 36.09
C HIS A 163 -5.06 -17.54 36.28
N ARG A 164 -5.87 -17.79 35.25
CA ARG A 164 -7.33 -17.88 35.39
C ARG A 164 -7.69 -19.08 36.27
N ARG A 165 -8.39 -18.84 37.38
CA ARG A 165 -9.21 -19.85 38.07
C ARG A 165 -10.65 -19.78 37.54
N PRO A 166 -11.36 -20.92 37.41
CA PRO A 166 -12.77 -20.94 37.01
C PRO A 166 -13.68 -20.62 38.21
N THR A 167 -14.65 -19.74 38.00
CA THR A 167 -15.76 -19.46 38.91
C THR A 167 -16.81 -20.57 38.78
N ARG A 168 -17.20 -21.15 39.92
CA ARG A 168 -18.20 -22.20 40.09
C ARG A 168 -19.24 -21.64 41.06
N ASP A 169 -20.43 -21.32 40.58
CA ASP A 169 -21.60 -21.03 41.42
C ASP A 169 -22.74 -22.00 41.08
N PRO A 170 -23.28 -22.72 42.08
CA PRO A 170 -24.53 -23.45 41.95
C PRO A 170 -25.70 -22.62 42.51
N ALA A 171 -26.71 -22.34 41.68
CA ALA A 171 -28.03 -21.90 42.14
C ALA A 171 -28.97 -23.10 42.24
N SER A 172 -29.52 -23.30 43.43
CA SER A 172 -30.48 -24.34 43.79
C SER A 172 -31.84 -23.72 44.12
N THR A 173 -32.92 -24.45 43.76
CA THR A 173 -34.27 -24.44 44.37
C THR A 173 -35.18 -23.33 43.80
N SER A 174 -36.42 -23.55 43.35
CA SER A 174 -37.46 -24.50 43.75
C SER A 174 -38.48 -24.68 42.62
N ALA A 175 -38.93 -25.93 42.40
CA ALA A 175 -40.10 -26.25 41.61
C ALA A 175 -41.30 -26.52 42.53
N THR A 176 -42.43 -26.02 42.08
CA THR A 176 -43.77 -26.03 42.65
C THR A 176 -44.33 -27.43 42.87
N ARG A 177 -44.92 -27.67 44.04
CA ARG A 177 -46.15 -28.45 44.22
C ARG A 177 -46.98 -27.81 45.32
#